data_AF-A0A537GZ29-F1
#
_entry.id   AF-A0A537GZ29-F1
#
_cell.length_a   1.000
_cell.length_b   1.000
_cell.length_c   1.000
_cell.angle_alpha   90.00
_cell.angle_beta   90.00
_cell.angle_gamma   90.00
#
_symmetry.space_group_name_H-M   'P 1'
#
loop_
_entity.id
_entity.type
_entity.pdbx_description
1 polymer ?
#
loop_
_entity_poly.entity_id
_entity_poly.type
_entity_poly.pdbx_seq_one_letter_code
_entity_poly.pdbx_strand_id
1 'polypeptide(L)'
;MRDEVVRKALDAQLDRTQKVLGWAENALFEDPRSALAWVTSSSQWLAEIFTLSAGLNWTHRRVISRLEKATTKLHRDDIFQRYGELLGFPRTLERAGELQELQLGYREIWNYFRGKPNGPVCMVQQPDSEAWFKNRIVPLYDYDRRDLVNLVYSEFRFILAFIFSVAGYERTPDVVFRDTARFDGPPARWVNRYGKILHYFSTADIPDLLILAKDLLEEGRALALMNHGRRIDDPTKFRIRAV
;
A
#
# COMPACT_ATOMS: atom_id res chain seq x y z
N MET A 1 3.21 -27.58 -2.47
CA MET A 1 2.31 -26.73 -3.29
C MET A 1 1.92 -25.45 -2.56
N ARG A 2 1.31 -25.50 -1.35
CA ARG A 2 0.94 -24.28 -0.60
C ARG A 2 2.14 -23.38 -0.25
N ASP A 3 3.24 -23.97 0.21
CA ASP A 3 4.44 -23.20 0.60
C ASP A 3 5.14 -22.56 -0.60
N GLU A 4 5.10 -23.22 -1.77
CA GLU A 4 5.66 -22.67 -3.00
C GLU A 4 4.84 -21.48 -3.52
N VAL A 5 3.52 -21.54 -3.41
CA VAL A 5 2.63 -20.43 -3.77
C VAL A 5 2.86 -19.23 -2.85
N VAL A 6 3.00 -19.46 -1.54
CA VAL A 6 3.29 -18.38 -0.57
C VAL A 6 4.67 -17.79 -0.82
N ARG A 7 5.69 -18.61 -1.09
CA ARG A 7 7.03 -18.13 -1.45
C ARG A 7 7.02 -17.27 -2.70
N LYS A 8 6.39 -17.73 -3.79
CA LYS A 8 6.25 -16.93 -5.03
C LYS A 8 5.51 -15.62 -4.78
N ALA A 9 4.49 -15.63 -3.93
CA ALA A 9 3.79 -14.41 -3.55
C ALA A 9 4.70 -13.45 -2.78
N LEU A 10 5.46 -13.95 -1.81
CA LEU A 10 6.43 -13.16 -1.05
C LEU A 10 7.51 -12.55 -1.94
N ASP A 11 8.14 -13.35 -2.80
CA ASP A 11 9.15 -12.87 -3.75
C ASP A 11 8.60 -11.74 -4.63
N ALA A 12 7.38 -11.92 -5.16
CA ALA A 12 6.71 -10.90 -5.96
C ALA A 12 6.43 -9.60 -5.18
N GLN A 13 6.07 -9.67 -3.89
CA GLN A 13 5.85 -8.47 -3.08
C GLN A 13 7.16 -7.79 -2.69
N LEU A 14 8.21 -8.55 -2.39
CA LEU A 14 9.55 -8.02 -2.12
C LEU A 14 10.07 -7.24 -3.34
N ASP A 15 10.02 -7.85 -4.52
CA ASP A 15 10.47 -7.23 -5.77
C ASP A 15 9.68 -5.96 -6.09
N ARG A 16 8.36 -6.01 -5.91
CA ARG A 16 7.48 -4.85 -6.16
C ARG A 16 7.76 -3.71 -5.19
N THR A 17 7.92 -4.02 -3.90
CA THR A 17 8.24 -3.04 -2.87
C THR A 17 9.58 -2.39 -3.16
N GLN A 18 10.62 -3.19 -3.44
CA GLN A 18 11.95 -2.69 -3.81
C GLN A 18 11.89 -1.74 -5.01
N LYS A 19 11.16 -2.13 -6.07
CA LYS A 19 11.02 -1.31 -7.28
C LYS A 19 10.36 0.03 -6.99
N VAL A 20 9.29 0.04 -6.21
CA VAL A 20 8.56 1.28 -5.87
C VAL A 20 9.37 2.19 -4.95
N LEU A 21 10.12 1.62 -4.00
CA LEU A 21 11.05 2.40 -3.19
C LEU A 21 12.18 3.01 -4.03
N GLY A 22 12.63 2.34 -5.10
CA GLY A 22 13.54 2.93 -6.08
C GLY A 22 12.96 4.14 -6.80
N TRP A 23 11.65 4.12 -7.13
CA TRP A 23 10.98 5.32 -7.67
C TRP A 23 10.89 6.44 -6.65
N ALA A 24 10.70 6.11 -5.37
CA ALA A 24 10.71 7.11 -4.29
C ALA A 24 12.09 7.79 -4.17
N GLU A 25 13.18 7.02 -4.23
CA GLU A 25 14.55 7.54 -4.24
C GLU A 25 14.77 8.50 -5.41
N ASN A 26 14.41 8.09 -6.63
CA ASN A 26 14.55 8.92 -7.83
C ASN A 26 13.79 10.24 -7.71
N ALA A 27 12.59 10.20 -7.13
CA ALA A 27 11.74 11.37 -7.00
C ALA A 27 12.16 12.32 -5.87
N LEU A 28 12.88 11.85 -4.85
CA LEU A 28 13.10 12.57 -3.59
C LEU A 28 13.68 13.97 -3.79
N PHE A 29 14.68 14.10 -4.65
CA PHE A 29 15.39 15.37 -4.88
C PHE A 29 14.63 16.32 -5.80
N GLU A 30 13.77 15.80 -6.68
CA GLU A 30 13.04 16.59 -7.65
C GLU A 30 11.66 17.03 -7.10
N ASP A 31 10.94 16.12 -6.46
CA ASP A 31 9.66 16.38 -5.82
C ASP A 31 9.47 15.41 -4.63
N PRO A 32 9.78 15.87 -3.40
CA PRO A 32 9.62 15.07 -2.20
C PRO A 32 8.20 14.48 -2.04
N ARG A 33 7.15 15.17 -2.52
CA ARG A 33 5.78 14.67 -2.40
C ARG A 33 5.52 13.48 -3.31
N SER A 34 6.13 13.46 -4.50
CA SER A 34 6.12 12.27 -5.36
C SER A 34 6.85 11.11 -4.68
N ALA A 35 7.98 11.37 -4.00
CA ALA A 35 8.64 10.34 -3.20
C ALA A 35 7.74 9.80 -2.08
N LEU A 36 7.07 10.67 -1.31
CA LEU A 36 6.13 10.25 -0.28
C LEU A 36 4.94 9.47 -0.83
N ALA A 37 4.45 9.80 -2.03
CA ALA A 37 3.41 9.02 -2.70
C ALA A 37 3.85 7.57 -2.96
N TRP A 38 5.11 7.35 -3.32
CA TRP A 38 5.68 6.02 -3.50
C TRP A 38 5.98 5.30 -2.19
N VAL A 39 6.47 6.03 -1.18
CA VAL A 39 6.65 5.49 0.17
C VAL A 39 5.33 4.98 0.74
N THR A 40 4.29 5.82 0.75
CA THR A 40 2.95 5.42 1.22
C THR A 40 2.30 4.36 0.34
N SER A 41 2.59 4.32 -0.96
CA SER A 41 2.18 3.21 -1.84
C SER A 41 2.77 1.88 -1.42
N SER A 42 4.03 1.87 -0.98
CA SER A 42 4.75 0.64 -0.68
C SER A 42 4.18 -0.07 0.57
N SER A 43 3.49 0.68 1.42
CA SER A 43 2.87 0.21 2.68
C SER A 43 1.97 -1.01 2.47
N GLN A 44 1.18 -1.06 1.40
CA GLN A 44 0.31 -2.19 1.09
C GLN A 44 1.13 -3.49 0.96
N TRP A 45 2.22 -3.46 0.18
CA TRP A 45 3.05 -4.64 -0.07
C TRP A 45 3.92 -4.98 1.13
N LEU A 46 4.39 -3.99 1.89
CA LEU A 46 5.03 -4.22 3.18
C LEU A 46 4.11 -4.98 4.14
N ALA A 47 2.84 -4.57 4.26
CA ALA A 47 1.87 -5.28 5.09
C ALA A 47 1.59 -6.71 4.58
N GLU A 48 1.53 -6.89 3.26
CA GLU A 48 1.43 -8.21 2.62
C GLU A 48 2.61 -9.12 2.99
N ILE A 49 3.84 -8.60 2.90
CA ILE A 49 5.06 -9.34 3.25
C ILE A 49 4.99 -9.84 4.69
N PHE A 50 4.74 -8.96 5.65
CA PHE A 50 4.67 -9.37 7.06
C PHE A 50 3.52 -10.35 7.34
N THR A 51 2.36 -10.13 6.73
CA THR A 51 1.19 -11.03 6.88
C THR A 51 1.48 -12.44 6.36
N LEU A 52 2.08 -12.53 5.17
CA LEU A 52 2.46 -13.80 4.56
C LEU A 52 3.62 -14.49 5.31
N SER A 53 4.59 -13.72 5.80
CA SER A 53 5.68 -14.21 6.65
C SER A 53 5.20 -14.77 7.98
N ALA A 54 4.08 -14.27 8.52
CA ALA A 54 3.40 -14.83 9.68
C ALA A 54 2.56 -16.09 9.37
N GLY A 55 2.51 -16.52 8.11
CA GLY A 55 1.67 -17.64 7.65
C GLY A 55 0.18 -17.34 7.73
N LEU A 56 -0.21 -16.06 7.70
CA LEU A 56 -1.60 -15.65 7.67
C LEU A 56 -2.06 -15.47 6.22
N ASN A 57 -3.34 -15.74 5.98
CA ASN A 57 -3.93 -15.39 4.69
C ASN A 57 -3.94 -13.87 4.53
N TRP A 58 -3.80 -13.40 3.30
CA TRP A 58 -3.89 -11.98 2.95
C TRP A 58 -5.32 -11.53 2.58
N THR A 59 -5.64 -10.24 2.77
CA THR A 59 -6.84 -9.61 2.20
C THR A 59 -6.61 -8.12 1.98
N HIS A 60 -7.21 -7.57 0.94
CA HIS A 60 -7.18 -6.13 0.64
C HIS A 60 -8.09 -5.29 1.53
N ARG A 61 -9.02 -5.89 2.29
CA ARG A 61 -10.01 -5.13 3.08
C ARG A 61 -9.54 -4.72 4.48
N ARG A 62 -8.67 -5.50 5.13
CA ARG A 62 -8.31 -5.32 6.55
C ARG A 62 -6.81 -5.46 6.73
N VAL A 63 -6.08 -4.65 5.95
CA VAL A 63 -4.63 -4.70 5.84
C VAL A 63 -3.96 -4.45 7.18
N ILE A 64 -4.35 -3.37 7.87
CA ILE A 64 -3.78 -2.96 9.15
C ILE A 64 -4.16 -3.93 10.25
N SER A 65 -5.45 -4.28 10.36
CA SER A 65 -5.90 -5.26 11.36
C SER A 65 -5.20 -6.62 11.21
N ARG A 66 -4.88 -7.02 9.96
CA ARG A 66 -4.14 -8.25 9.71
C ARG A 66 -2.65 -8.11 9.97
N LEU A 67 -2.07 -6.96 9.64
CA LEU A 67 -0.70 -6.64 9.96
C LEU A 67 -0.49 -6.70 11.48
N GLU A 68 -1.35 -6.07 12.27
CA GLU A 68 -1.33 -6.10 13.74
C GLU A 68 -1.35 -7.55 14.26
N LYS A 69 -2.27 -8.37 13.74
CA LYS A 69 -2.30 -9.80 14.08
C LYS A 69 -1.03 -10.55 13.66
N ALA A 70 -0.45 -10.20 12.51
CA ALA A 70 0.77 -10.82 12.00
C ALA A 70 1.98 -10.48 12.86
N THR A 71 2.17 -9.20 13.19
CA THR A 71 3.27 -8.71 14.02
C THR A 71 3.20 -9.27 15.43
N THR A 72 2.01 -9.36 16.02
CA THR A 72 1.83 -10.02 17.33
C THR A 72 2.19 -11.50 17.26
N LYS A 73 1.77 -12.21 16.20
CA LYS A 73 2.14 -13.63 16.01
C LYS A 73 3.65 -13.83 15.81
N LEU A 74 4.32 -12.85 15.21
CA LEU A 74 5.77 -12.84 14.98
C LEU A 74 6.55 -12.35 16.20
N HIS A 75 5.88 -11.89 17.26
CA HIS A 75 6.49 -11.20 18.41
C HIS A 75 7.33 -9.98 17.98
N ARG A 76 6.82 -9.22 17.01
CA ARG A 76 7.47 -8.06 16.39
C ARG A 76 6.52 -6.84 16.37
N ASP A 77 5.96 -6.50 17.51
CA ASP A 77 5.05 -5.35 17.63
C ASP A 77 5.76 -4.01 17.29
N ASP A 78 7.09 -3.98 17.37
CA ASP A 78 7.93 -2.88 16.89
C ASP A 78 7.72 -2.60 15.38
N ILE A 79 7.51 -3.64 14.57
CA ILE A 79 7.23 -3.50 13.13
C ILE A 79 5.89 -2.77 12.94
N PHE A 80 4.88 -3.08 13.75
CA PHE A 80 3.58 -2.43 13.65
C PHE A 80 3.65 -0.95 14.02
N GLN A 81 4.40 -0.61 15.07
CA GLN A 81 4.64 0.78 15.47
C GLN A 81 5.33 1.56 14.35
N ARG A 82 6.45 1.04 13.83
CA ARG A 82 7.21 1.63 12.72
C ARG A 82 6.37 1.77 11.45
N TYR A 83 5.52 0.79 11.17
CA TYR A 83 4.57 0.89 10.06
C TYR A 83 3.53 2.00 10.29
N GLY A 84 3.07 2.18 11.52
CA GLY A 84 2.19 3.29 11.89
C GLY A 84 2.86 4.67 11.74
N GLU A 85 4.16 4.76 12.04
CA GLU A 85 4.98 5.96 11.77
C GLU A 85 5.08 6.24 10.27
N LEU A 86 5.33 5.21 9.47
CA LEU A 86 5.39 5.28 8.00
C LEU A 86 4.10 5.85 7.40
N LEU A 87 2.94 5.45 7.92
CA LEU A 87 1.63 5.96 7.50
C LEU A 87 1.16 7.21 8.26
N GLY A 88 1.97 7.72 9.18
CA GLY A 88 1.67 8.90 9.96
C GLY A 88 0.37 8.79 10.77
N PHE A 89 -0.01 7.60 11.27
CA PHE A 89 -1.32 7.35 11.86
C PHE A 89 -1.81 8.39 12.88
N PRO A 90 -1.01 8.85 13.87
CA PRO A 90 -1.50 9.88 14.78
C PRO A 90 -1.98 11.13 14.04
N ARG A 91 -1.16 11.65 13.12
CA ARG A 91 -1.43 12.86 12.35
C ARG A 91 -2.55 12.67 11.32
N THR A 92 -2.57 11.52 10.65
CA THR A 92 -3.55 11.25 9.59
C THR A 92 -4.93 10.94 10.16
N LEU A 93 -5.02 10.24 11.30
CA LEU A 93 -6.29 9.92 11.96
C LEU A 93 -6.93 11.14 12.63
N GLU A 94 -6.13 12.03 13.23
CA GLU A 94 -6.62 13.31 13.77
C GLU A 94 -7.28 14.19 12.70
N ARG A 95 -6.76 14.12 11.47
CA ARG A 95 -7.24 14.85 10.31
C ARG A 95 -8.18 14.03 9.42
N ALA A 96 -8.46 12.78 9.79
CA ALA A 96 -9.36 11.90 9.06
C ALA A 96 -10.83 12.27 9.35
N GLY A 97 -11.27 13.36 8.73
CA GLY A 97 -12.68 13.70 8.47
C GLY A 97 -12.72 14.31 7.06
N GLU A 98 -13.58 13.96 6.13
CA GLU A 98 -14.93 13.40 6.19
C GLU A 98 -15.07 12.29 5.14
N LEU A 99 -15.78 11.20 5.45
CA LEU A 99 -16.13 10.18 4.44
C LEU A 99 -16.83 10.78 3.20
N GLN A 100 -17.50 11.92 3.37
CA GLN A 100 -18.21 12.65 2.33
C GLN A 100 -17.28 13.15 1.22
N GLU A 101 -16.11 13.70 1.56
CA GLU A 101 -15.13 14.15 0.57
C GLU A 101 -14.53 12.98 -0.22
N LEU A 102 -14.29 11.86 0.46
CA LEU A 102 -13.84 10.63 -0.20
C LEU A 102 -14.94 10.09 -1.14
N GLN A 103 -16.19 10.05 -0.69
CA GLN A 103 -17.35 9.62 -1.48
C GLN A 103 -17.54 10.50 -2.72
N LEU A 104 -17.44 11.82 -2.56
CA LEU A 104 -17.49 12.77 -3.67
C LEU A 104 -16.35 12.52 -4.66
N GLY A 105 -15.12 12.34 -4.17
CA GLY A 105 -13.97 11.99 -5.00
C GLY A 105 -14.20 10.72 -5.81
N TYR A 106 -14.74 9.67 -5.19
CA TYR A 106 -15.10 8.43 -5.87
C TYR A 106 -16.14 8.67 -6.96
N ARG A 107 -17.22 9.40 -6.67
CA ARG A 107 -18.28 9.68 -7.65
C ARG A 107 -17.75 10.40 -8.90
N GLU A 108 -16.91 11.41 -8.69
CA GLU A 108 -16.30 12.17 -9.79
C GLU A 108 -15.40 11.30 -10.67
N ILE A 109 -14.52 10.50 -10.06
CA ILE A 109 -13.58 9.68 -10.83
C ILE A 109 -14.25 8.47 -11.48
N TRP A 110 -15.30 7.93 -10.85
CA TRP A 110 -16.13 6.87 -11.45
C TRP A 110 -16.76 7.34 -12.76
N ASN A 111 -17.37 8.53 -12.73
CA ASN A 111 -17.98 9.13 -13.92
C ASN A 111 -16.93 9.43 -15.00
N TYR A 112 -15.70 9.79 -14.61
CA TYR A 112 -14.61 10.01 -15.55
C TYR A 112 -14.22 8.73 -16.31
N PHE A 113 -14.13 7.58 -15.64
CA PHE A 113 -13.76 6.31 -16.28
C PHE A 113 -14.91 5.64 -17.03
N ARG A 114 -16.16 6.05 -16.78
CA ARG A 114 -17.33 5.49 -17.47
C ARG A 114 -17.18 5.65 -18.99
N GLY A 115 -17.24 4.53 -19.71
CA GLY A 115 -17.14 4.50 -21.17
C GLY A 115 -15.73 4.68 -21.73
N LYS A 116 -14.69 4.76 -20.88
CA LYS A 116 -13.30 4.78 -21.34
C LYS A 116 -12.78 3.36 -21.61
N PRO A 117 -11.87 3.18 -22.58
CA PRO A 117 -11.31 1.87 -22.91
C PRO A 117 -10.46 1.28 -21.77
N ASN A 118 -9.84 2.16 -20.97
CA ASN A 118 -8.99 1.80 -19.84
C ASN A 118 -9.50 2.47 -18.56
N GLY A 119 -9.61 1.69 -17.49
CA GLY A 119 -10.01 2.15 -16.15
C GLY A 119 -10.05 0.99 -15.17
N PRO A 120 -10.16 1.27 -13.85
CA PRO A 120 -10.40 0.23 -12.86
C PRO A 120 -11.62 -0.61 -13.24
N VAL A 121 -11.47 -1.95 -13.26
CA VAL A 121 -12.53 -2.88 -13.69
C VAL A 121 -13.85 -2.62 -12.97
N CYS A 122 -13.81 -2.40 -11.66
CA CYS A 122 -15.00 -2.08 -10.87
C CYS A 122 -15.68 -0.78 -11.32
N MET A 123 -14.92 0.22 -11.74
CA MET A 123 -15.44 1.52 -12.18
C MET A 123 -15.99 1.49 -13.61
N VAL A 124 -15.44 0.62 -14.46
CA VAL A 124 -15.91 0.44 -15.84
C VAL A 124 -17.15 -0.46 -15.89
N GLN A 125 -17.24 -1.47 -15.03
CA GLN A 125 -18.29 -2.49 -15.09
C GLN A 125 -19.53 -2.19 -14.22
N GLN A 126 -19.42 -1.35 -13.19
CA GLN A 126 -20.54 -1.02 -12.30
C GLN A 126 -21.17 0.32 -12.68
N PRO A 127 -22.50 0.47 -12.51
CA PRO A 127 -23.22 1.66 -12.95
C PRO A 127 -22.81 2.93 -12.19
N ASP A 128 -22.51 2.84 -10.90
CA ASP A 128 -22.13 3.97 -10.06
C ASP A 128 -21.19 3.56 -8.91
N SER A 129 -20.66 4.58 -8.22
CA SER A 129 -19.75 4.41 -7.09
C SER A 129 -20.44 4.11 -5.76
N GLU A 130 -21.76 4.30 -5.64
CA GLU A 130 -22.46 4.32 -4.36
C GLU A 130 -22.50 2.93 -3.73
N ALA A 131 -22.86 1.92 -4.52
CA ALA A 131 -22.84 0.53 -4.06
C ALA A 131 -21.43 0.08 -3.66
N TRP A 132 -20.39 0.50 -4.40
CA TRP A 132 -19.01 0.20 -4.06
C TRP A 132 -18.60 0.86 -2.75
N PHE A 133 -18.87 2.17 -2.62
CA PHE A 133 -18.51 2.96 -1.44
C PHE A 133 -19.18 2.39 -0.18
N LYS A 134 -20.50 2.16 -0.24
CA LYS A 134 -21.28 1.58 0.88
C LYS A 134 -20.77 0.21 1.31
N ASN A 135 -20.36 -0.64 0.37
CA ASN A 135 -20.00 -2.03 0.68
C ASN A 135 -18.51 -2.24 0.99
N ARG A 136 -17.64 -1.31 0.57
CA ARG A 136 -16.18 -1.46 0.67
C ARG A 136 -15.50 -0.43 1.56
N ILE A 137 -16.02 0.79 1.63
CA ILE A 137 -15.39 1.88 2.37
C ILE A 137 -16.02 2.04 3.75
N VAL A 138 -17.35 2.16 3.81
CA VAL A 138 -18.08 2.38 5.08
C VAL A 138 -17.77 1.30 6.13
N PRO A 139 -17.81 -0.01 5.82
CA PRO A 139 -17.54 -1.03 6.83
C PRO A 139 -16.11 -1.02 7.37
N LEU A 140 -15.15 -0.45 6.63
CA LEU A 140 -13.77 -0.31 7.11
C LEU A 140 -13.64 0.89 8.03
N TYR A 141 -14.25 2.01 7.64
CA TYR A 141 -14.29 3.20 8.49
C TYR A 141 -14.90 2.90 9.87
N ASP A 142 -15.99 2.14 9.90
CA ASP A 142 -16.70 1.80 11.14
C ASP A 142 -15.92 0.78 11.99
N TYR A 143 -15.11 -0.07 11.36
CA TYR A 143 -14.38 -1.15 12.03
C TYR A 143 -13.00 -0.70 12.54
N ASP A 144 -12.16 -0.15 11.66
CA ASP A 144 -10.84 0.36 11.99
C ASP A 144 -10.46 1.48 11.01
N ARG A 145 -10.38 2.71 11.51
CA ARG A 145 -10.03 3.88 10.69
C ARG A 145 -8.62 3.79 10.11
N ARG A 146 -7.70 3.03 10.72
CA ARG A 146 -6.35 2.80 10.18
C ARG A 146 -6.40 2.00 8.88
N ASP A 147 -7.31 1.04 8.79
CA ASP A 147 -7.56 0.29 7.55
C ASP A 147 -8.06 1.20 6.43
N LEU A 148 -8.90 2.19 6.76
CA LEU A 148 -9.32 3.20 5.79
C LEU A 148 -8.13 4.04 5.29
N VAL A 149 -7.23 4.49 6.18
CA VAL A 149 -6.05 5.29 5.82
C VAL A 149 -5.18 4.52 4.81
N ASN A 150 -4.88 3.25 5.08
CA ASN A 150 -4.10 2.43 4.16
C ASN A 150 -4.82 2.25 2.81
N LEU A 151 -6.13 1.97 2.84
CA LEU A 151 -6.92 1.84 1.62
C LEU A 151 -6.86 3.11 0.78
N VAL A 152 -7.05 4.28 1.40
CA VAL A 152 -6.96 5.59 0.76
C VAL A 152 -5.62 5.73 0.04
N TYR A 153 -4.48 5.55 0.71
CA TYR A 153 -3.16 5.64 0.04
C TYR A 153 -3.04 4.70 -1.17
N SER A 154 -3.47 3.45 -1.01
CA SER A 154 -3.36 2.44 -2.07
C SER A 154 -4.26 2.74 -3.29
N GLU A 155 -5.50 3.15 -3.05
CA GLU A 155 -6.51 3.44 -4.09
C GLU A 155 -6.19 4.73 -4.84
N PHE A 156 -5.75 5.77 -4.13
CA PHE A 156 -5.36 7.04 -4.77
C PHE A 156 -4.29 6.83 -5.83
N ARG A 157 -3.25 6.05 -5.51
CA ARG A 157 -2.20 5.68 -6.47
C ARG A 157 -2.71 4.75 -7.58
N PHE A 158 -3.51 3.74 -7.24
CA PHE A 158 -4.03 2.80 -8.25
C PHE A 158 -4.85 3.54 -9.32
N ILE A 159 -5.76 4.41 -8.88
CA ILE A 159 -6.58 5.25 -9.75
C ILE A 159 -5.72 6.21 -10.56
N LEU A 160 -4.70 6.81 -9.93
CA LEU A 160 -3.77 7.71 -10.62
C LEU A 160 -3.01 7.01 -11.76
N ALA A 161 -2.64 5.74 -11.59
CA ALA A 161 -2.02 4.97 -12.68
C ALA A 161 -2.93 4.84 -13.91
N PHE A 162 -4.24 4.63 -13.72
CA PHE A 162 -5.19 4.63 -14.83
C PHE A 162 -5.40 6.01 -15.45
N ILE A 163 -5.36 7.08 -14.66
CA ILE A 163 -5.40 8.45 -15.19
C ILE A 163 -4.23 8.67 -16.14
N PHE A 164 -3.01 8.31 -15.74
CA PHE A 164 -1.82 8.40 -16.60
C PHE A 164 -1.94 7.53 -17.86
N SER A 165 -2.41 6.29 -17.73
CA SER A 165 -2.63 5.40 -18.86
C SER A 165 -3.61 6.00 -19.89
N VAL A 166 -4.72 6.58 -19.42
CA VAL A 166 -5.69 7.28 -20.28
C VAL A 166 -5.07 8.53 -20.92
N ALA A 167 -4.12 9.18 -20.26
CA ALA A 167 -3.34 10.29 -20.82
C ALA A 167 -2.22 9.84 -21.78
N GLY A 168 -2.15 8.56 -22.15
CA GLY A 168 -1.21 8.03 -23.14
C GLY A 168 0.16 7.64 -22.57
N TYR A 169 0.30 7.54 -21.25
CA TYR A 169 1.57 7.14 -20.63
C TYR A 169 1.68 5.62 -20.60
N GLU A 170 2.86 5.11 -20.96
CA GLU A 170 3.18 3.68 -20.83
C GLU A 170 3.22 3.24 -19.36
N ARG A 171 3.67 4.13 -18.47
CA ARG A 171 3.69 3.90 -17.01
C ARG A 171 3.52 5.20 -16.24
N THR A 172 3.12 5.10 -14.97
CA THR A 172 3.16 6.25 -14.05
C THR A 172 4.61 6.75 -13.90
N PRO A 173 4.85 8.06 -14.06
CA PRO A 173 6.19 8.63 -13.91
C PRO A 173 6.63 8.65 -12.44
N ASP A 174 7.92 8.54 -12.18
CA ASP A 174 8.48 8.56 -10.82
C ASP A 174 8.17 9.89 -10.13
N VAL A 175 8.26 11.01 -10.86
CA VAL A 175 7.85 12.33 -10.38
C VAL A 175 6.42 12.60 -10.81
N VAL A 176 5.51 12.01 -10.05
CA VAL A 176 4.09 11.94 -10.35
C VAL A 176 3.45 13.33 -10.47
N PHE A 177 3.70 14.24 -9.52
CA PHE A 177 2.97 15.51 -9.46
C PHE A 177 3.39 16.53 -10.51
N ARG A 178 4.62 16.46 -11.04
CA ARG A 178 5.08 17.30 -12.16
C ARG A 178 4.13 17.22 -13.35
N ASP A 179 3.80 16.00 -13.77
CA ASP A 179 2.99 15.74 -14.96
C ASP A 179 1.48 15.84 -14.68
N THR A 180 1.07 16.03 -13.43
CA THR A 180 -0.34 16.21 -13.10
C THR A 180 -0.85 17.63 -13.35
N ALA A 181 0.05 18.61 -13.52
CA ALA A 181 -0.31 20.00 -13.77
C ALA A 181 -1.12 20.22 -15.07
N ARG A 182 -0.98 19.30 -16.04
CA ARG A 182 -1.74 19.34 -17.30
C ARG A 182 -3.11 18.65 -17.21
N PHE A 183 -3.40 17.97 -16.11
CA PHE A 183 -4.69 17.33 -15.94
C PHE A 183 -5.74 18.39 -15.63
N ASP A 184 -6.96 18.18 -16.12
CA ASP A 184 -8.12 18.99 -15.84
C ASP A 184 -9.25 18.14 -15.24
N GLY A 185 -10.34 18.79 -14.84
CA GLY A 185 -11.57 18.10 -14.42
C GLY A 185 -11.39 17.09 -13.27
N PRO A 186 -12.08 15.93 -13.32
CA PRO A 186 -12.00 14.90 -12.28
C PRO A 186 -10.58 14.38 -12.01
N PRO A 187 -9.72 14.10 -13.02
CA PRO A 187 -8.32 13.76 -12.79
C PRO A 187 -7.55 14.76 -11.94
N ALA A 188 -7.63 16.06 -12.26
CA ALA A 188 -6.97 17.11 -11.49
C ALA A 188 -7.45 17.16 -10.04
N ARG A 189 -8.78 17.06 -9.84
CA ARG A 189 -9.37 17.05 -8.48
C ARG A 189 -8.96 15.82 -7.68
N TRP A 190 -8.84 14.65 -8.31
CA TRP A 190 -8.35 13.43 -7.66
C TRP A 190 -6.91 13.62 -7.15
N VAL A 191 -6.02 14.12 -8.01
CA VAL A 191 -4.63 14.43 -7.65
C VAL A 191 -4.57 15.45 -6.51
N ASN A 192 -5.35 16.53 -6.59
CA ASN A 192 -5.36 17.58 -5.57
C ASN A 192 -5.85 17.05 -4.21
N ARG A 193 -6.87 16.17 -4.18
CA ARG A 193 -7.31 15.50 -2.95
C ARG A 193 -6.18 14.65 -2.36
N TYR A 194 -5.47 13.89 -3.18
CA TYR A 194 -4.33 13.12 -2.71
C TYR A 194 -3.21 14.01 -2.16
N GLY A 195 -2.88 15.06 -2.89
CA GLY A 195 -1.89 16.06 -2.49
C GLY A 195 -2.20 16.60 -1.09
N LYS A 196 -3.44 17.01 -0.81
CA LYS A 196 -3.86 17.50 0.52
C LYS A 196 -3.55 16.51 1.65
N ILE A 197 -3.77 15.21 1.43
CA ILE A 197 -3.47 14.16 2.42
C ILE A 197 -1.95 14.07 2.65
N LEU A 198 -1.15 14.15 1.59
CA LEU A 198 0.32 14.13 1.70
C LEU A 198 0.87 15.35 2.46
N HIS A 199 0.15 16.48 2.51
CA HIS A 199 0.54 17.67 3.30
C HIS A 199 0.41 17.46 4.82
N TYR A 200 -0.08 16.31 5.28
CA TYR A 200 -0.04 15.96 6.70
C TYR A 200 1.38 15.59 7.16
N PHE A 201 2.29 15.37 6.22
CA PHE A 201 3.70 15.13 6.45
C PHE A 201 4.50 16.39 6.13
N SER A 202 5.52 16.66 6.95
CA SER A 202 6.53 17.66 6.60
C SER A 202 7.39 17.11 5.47
N THR A 203 7.75 17.95 4.50
CA THR A 203 8.68 17.53 3.44
C THR A 203 10.07 17.20 3.98
N ALA A 204 10.44 17.75 5.13
CA ALA A 204 11.70 17.44 5.81
C ALA A 204 11.72 16.01 6.39
N ASP A 205 10.56 15.42 6.70
CA ASP A 205 10.47 14.07 7.27
C ASP A 205 10.55 12.98 6.17
N ILE A 206 10.38 13.34 4.90
CA ILE A 206 10.25 12.38 3.79
C ILE A 206 11.51 11.52 3.57
N PRO A 207 12.74 12.05 3.63
CA PRO A 207 13.94 11.22 3.57
C PRO A 207 13.97 10.13 4.66
N ASP A 208 13.59 10.48 5.89
CA ASP A 208 13.58 9.54 7.03
C ASP A 208 12.49 8.48 6.87
N LEU A 209 11.32 8.87 6.36
CA LEU A 209 10.24 7.92 6.04
C LEU A 209 10.64 6.94 4.92
N LEU A 210 11.43 7.40 3.94
CA LEU A 210 11.98 6.53 2.90
C LEU A 210 13.00 5.54 3.48
N ILE A 211 13.87 5.98 4.39
CA ILE A 211 14.80 5.09 5.10
C ILE A 211 14.01 4.05 5.90
N LEU A 212 13.02 4.49 6.69
CA LEU A 212 12.15 3.62 7.47
C LEU A 212 11.45 2.56 6.60
N ALA A 213 10.97 2.94 5.42
CA ALA A 213 10.33 2.01 4.48
C ALA A 213 11.30 0.94 3.97
N LYS A 214 12.55 1.31 3.67
CA LYS A 214 13.60 0.36 3.24
C LYS A 214 14.00 -0.58 4.36
N ASP A 215 14.14 -0.05 5.58
CA ASP A 215 14.44 -0.89 6.74
C ASP A 215 13.33 -1.91 6.99
N LEU A 216 12.06 -1.49 6.88
CA LEU A 216 10.91 -2.40 6.96
C LEU A 216 10.94 -3.46 5.84
N LEU A 217 11.36 -3.10 4.63
CA LEU A 217 11.52 -4.06 3.54
C LEU A 217 12.59 -5.11 3.88
N GLU A 218 13.74 -4.69 4.41
CA GLU A 218 14.82 -5.62 4.78
C GLU A 218 14.43 -6.53 5.96
N GLU A 219 13.69 -6.00 6.93
CA GLU A 219 13.07 -6.81 8.00
C GLU A 219 12.09 -7.83 7.43
N GLY A 220 11.25 -7.41 6.47
CA GLY A 220 10.33 -8.29 5.76
C GLY A 220 11.05 -9.41 5.01
N ARG A 221 12.17 -9.09 4.35
CA ARG A 221 13.05 -10.05 3.66
C ARG A 221 13.65 -11.06 4.63
N ALA A 222 14.18 -10.59 5.76
CA ALA A 222 14.74 -11.46 6.79
C ALA A 222 13.68 -12.44 7.35
N LEU A 223 12.49 -11.94 7.66
CA LEU A 223 11.38 -12.77 8.15
C LEU A 223 10.88 -13.78 7.12
N ALA A 224 10.81 -13.40 5.84
CA ALA A 224 10.45 -14.30 4.76
C ALA A 224 11.44 -15.47 4.65
N LEU A 225 12.75 -15.18 4.75
CA LEU A 225 13.81 -16.18 4.75
C LEU A 225 13.75 -17.10 5.99
N MET A 226 13.54 -16.55 7.19
CA MET A 226 13.49 -17.36 8.42
C MET A 226 12.29 -18.31 8.47
N ASN A 227 11.12 -17.87 8.01
CA ASN A 227 9.88 -18.62 8.14
C ASN A 227 9.56 -19.52 6.94
N HIS A 228 10.10 -19.22 5.75
CA HIS A 228 9.90 -20.03 4.53
C HIS A 228 11.18 -20.70 4.02
N GLY A 229 12.35 -20.33 4.57
CA GLY A 229 13.64 -20.99 4.36
C GLY A 229 13.92 -22.17 5.30
N ARG A 230 13.03 -22.47 6.25
CA ARG A 230 13.11 -23.71 7.06
C ARG A 230 12.69 -24.95 6.26
N ARG A 231 13.53 -25.36 5.31
CA ARG A 231 14.11 -26.71 5.35
C ARG A 231 15.40 -26.58 6.15
N ILE A 232 15.27 -26.51 7.48
CA ILE A 232 16.37 -26.97 8.31
C ILE A 232 16.19 -28.49 8.29
N ASP A 233 17.04 -29.17 7.53
CA ASP A 233 17.27 -30.60 7.75
C ASP A 233 17.51 -30.76 9.24
N ASP A 234 16.53 -31.36 9.90
CA ASP A 234 16.53 -31.70 11.32
C ASP A 234 17.85 -32.44 11.64
N PRO A 235 18.83 -31.83 12.33
CA PRO A 235 20.06 -32.52 12.68
C PRO A 235 19.80 -33.62 13.73
N THR A 236 18.59 -33.67 14.29
CA THR A 236 18.22 -34.60 15.36
C THR A 236 17.78 -35.98 14.88
N LYS A 237 17.84 -36.26 13.56
CA LYS A 237 17.56 -37.62 13.01
C LYS A 237 18.73 -38.61 13.01
N PHE A 238 19.88 -38.27 13.59
CA PHE A 238 20.90 -39.27 13.95
C PHE A 238 20.98 -39.47 15.47
N ARG A 239 19.90 -40.00 16.05
CA ARG A 239 20.02 -40.89 17.21
C ARG A 239 19.82 -42.32 16.71
N ILE A 240 20.91 -42.91 16.22
CA ILE A 240 21.03 -44.36 16.15
C ILE A 240 20.93 -44.86 17.60
N ARG A 241 19.97 -45.76 17.81
CA ARG A 241 19.78 -46.48 19.07
C ARG A 241 21.06 -47.22 19.42
N ALA A 242 21.46 -47.12 20.68
CA ALA A 242 22.38 -48.07 21.28
C ALA A 242 21.83 -49.50 21.14
N VAL A 243 22.69 -50.41 20.69
CA VAL A 243 22.81 -51.78 21.18
C VAL A 243 24.30 -52.00 21.38
#